data_AF-A0A1F8X6S4-F1
#
_entry.id   AF-A0A1F8X6S4-F1
#
_cell.length_a   1.000
_cell.length_b   1.000
_cell.length_c   1.000
_cell.angle_alpha   90.00
_cell.angle_beta   90.00
_cell.angle_gamma   90.00
#
_symmetry.space_group_name_H-M   'P 1'
#
loop_
_entity.id
_entity.type
_entity.pdbx_description
1 polymer ?
#
loop_
_entity_poly.entity_id
_entity_poly.type
_entity_poly.pdbx_seq_one_letter_code
_entity_poly.pdbx_strand_id
1 'polypeptide(L)'
;LNQQQTQKMPGLQKTNRSSCSLRCTSRLNSGMLENMLRSYLMNSPIKIGKSFIYNSICKKIESEEKVITTKDGFKLLLNPNDPCQKYIFWYSRYNENDEVQLAKSLLNENDCFIDVGAHIGYFSLTAAHKVGYGGKVFSFEPNPYTYKLLERNVQVNSYNNIELHKEAVADSQGATFFYFKEATADYGASLHRTDKHNSVHEVKKTTLDSFCAERNISPAFIKIDAERADNEVILGAKGLLSAKSTPPPHF
;
A
#
# COMPACT_ATOMS: atom_id res chain seq x y z
N LEU A 1 35.74 56.76 -32.04
CA LEU A 1 35.50 58.17 -31.65
C LEU A 1 34.01 58.37 -31.41
N ASN A 2 33.71 58.85 -30.20
CA ASN A 2 32.53 59.58 -29.74
C ASN A 2 31.20 58.86 -29.49
N GLN A 3 30.98 58.70 -28.18
CA GLN A 3 29.74 58.67 -27.41
C GLN A 3 28.83 59.89 -27.67
N GLN A 4 27.52 59.71 -27.49
CA GLN A 4 26.63 60.40 -26.51
C GLN A 4 25.16 60.24 -26.98
N GLN A 5 24.36 59.42 -26.29
CA GLN A 5 23.45 59.78 -25.18
C GLN A 5 22.36 60.81 -25.55
N THR A 6 21.09 60.35 -25.51
CA THR A 6 19.97 61.16 -25.02
C THR A 6 19.03 60.27 -24.20
N GLN A 7 18.77 60.72 -22.98
CA GLN A 7 17.94 60.09 -21.95
C GLN A 7 16.44 60.24 -22.25
N LYS A 8 15.63 59.24 -21.87
CA LYS A 8 14.21 59.42 -21.55
C LYS A 8 13.86 58.66 -20.26
N MET A 9 13.35 59.39 -19.28
CA MET A 9 12.78 58.91 -18.02
C MET A 9 11.33 58.39 -18.20
N PRO A 10 10.80 57.62 -17.23
CA PRO A 10 9.78 56.60 -17.48
C PRO A 10 8.33 57.10 -17.34
N GLY A 11 7.46 56.59 -18.22
CA GLY A 11 6.01 56.77 -18.15
C GLY A 11 5.34 55.74 -17.24
N LEU A 12 4.33 56.21 -16.50
CA LEU A 12 3.53 55.51 -15.50
C LEU A 12 3.05 54.11 -15.95
N GLN A 13 3.36 53.08 -15.16
CA GLN A 13 2.68 51.79 -15.24
C GLN A 13 1.49 51.72 -14.29
N LYS A 14 0.39 51.25 -14.86
CA LYS A 14 -0.95 51.10 -14.27
C LYS A 14 -0.93 50.20 -13.04
N THR A 15 -1.53 50.69 -11.96
CA THR A 15 -1.87 49.94 -10.75
C THR A 15 -2.87 48.83 -11.10
N ASN A 16 -2.41 47.58 -11.12
CA ASN A 16 -3.31 46.43 -11.14
C ASN A 16 -3.63 46.04 -9.70
N ARG A 17 -4.92 46.16 -9.36
CA ARG A 17 -5.51 45.86 -8.05
C ARG A 17 -5.21 44.40 -7.67
N SER A 18 -4.42 44.22 -6.62
CA SER A 18 -4.28 42.96 -5.92
C SER A 18 -5.62 42.61 -5.26
N SER A 19 -6.28 41.56 -5.76
CA SER A 19 -7.40 40.92 -5.11
C SER A 19 -6.89 40.22 -3.84
N CYS A 20 -7.08 40.93 -2.73
CA CYS A 20 -7.01 40.41 -1.38
C CYS A 20 -7.90 39.15 -1.27
N SER A 21 -7.28 37.97 -1.20
CA SER A 21 -7.91 36.76 -0.71
C SER A 21 -7.07 36.21 0.44
N LEU A 22 -7.46 36.64 1.65
CA LEU A 22 -7.44 35.87 2.89
C LEU A 22 -6.22 34.94 3.09
N ARG A 23 -5.01 35.50 3.14
CA ARG A 23 -3.91 34.92 3.93
C ARG A 23 -4.11 35.26 5.39
N CYS A 24 -5.14 34.67 5.99
CA CYS A 24 -5.32 34.69 7.44
C CYS A 24 -5.98 33.39 7.87
N THR A 25 -5.19 32.32 7.88
CA THR A 25 -5.32 31.30 8.90
C THR A 25 -3.93 31.11 9.50
N SER A 26 -3.87 31.39 10.79
CA SER A 26 -2.78 31.11 11.72
C SER A 26 -2.09 29.79 11.41
N ARG A 27 -0.76 29.77 11.60
CA ARG A 27 0.06 28.55 11.73
C ARG A 27 -0.48 27.65 12.86
N LEU A 28 -1.57 26.93 12.60
CA LEU A 28 -1.67 25.58 13.12
C LEU A 28 -0.52 24.85 12.44
N ASN A 29 0.40 24.30 13.23
CA ASN A 29 1.44 23.43 12.74
C ASN A 29 0.74 22.40 11.82
N SER A 30 1.06 22.32 10.54
CA SER A 30 0.33 21.48 9.58
C SER A 30 0.19 20.05 10.11
N GLY A 31 1.25 19.54 10.75
CA GLY A 31 1.25 18.26 11.45
C GLY A 31 0.34 18.17 12.68
N MET A 32 0.09 19.26 13.42
CA MET A 32 -0.87 19.26 14.53
C MET A 32 -2.31 19.14 14.02
N LEU A 33 -2.66 19.88 12.96
CA LEU A 33 -3.97 19.77 12.32
C LEU A 33 -4.20 18.37 11.75
N GLU A 34 -3.20 17.81 11.06
CA GLU A 34 -3.24 16.43 10.57
C GLU A 34 -3.48 15.44 11.72
N ASN A 35 -2.72 15.53 12.81
CA ASN A 35 -2.87 14.64 13.95
C ASN A 35 -4.26 14.76 14.59
N MET A 36 -4.81 15.97 14.69
CA MET A 36 -6.18 16.18 15.19
C MET A 36 -7.23 15.55 14.26
N LEU A 37 -7.12 15.77 12.95
CA LEU A 37 -8.03 15.21 11.95
C LEU A 37 -7.95 13.67 11.92
N ARG A 38 -6.74 13.10 11.95
CA ARG A 38 -6.52 11.66 12.06
C ARG A 38 -7.14 11.11 13.34
N SER A 39 -6.89 11.75 14.49
CA SER A 39 -7.50 11.35 15.77
C SER A 39 -9.02 11.37 15.70
N TYR A 40 -9.62 12.40 15.10
CA TYR A 40 -11.07 12.46 14.89
C TYR A 40 -11.57 11.31 14.01
N LEU A 41 -10.95 11.09 12.85
CA LEU A 41 -11.36 10.01 11.94
C LEU A 41 -11.22 8.62 12.58
N MET A 42 -10.15 8.40 13.36
CA MET A 42 -9.83 7.12 13.99
C MET A 42 -10.65 6.82 15.24
N ASN A 43 -10.83 7.80 16.13
CA ASN A 43 -11.23 7.58 17.52
C ASN A 43 -12.58 8.19 17.86
N SER A 44 -13.09 9.15 17.06
CA SER A 44 -14.38 9.75 17.36
C SER A 44 -15.50 8.72 17.24
N PRO A 45 -16.37 8.55 18.26
CA PRO A 45 -17.55 7.69 18.17
C PRO A 45 -18.62 8.27 17.23
N ILE A 46 -18.52 9.56 16.89
CA ILE A 46 -19.44 10.25 15.99
C ILE A 46 -19.10 9.86 14.54
N LYS A 47 -19.93 9.00 13.94
CA LYS A 47 -19.81 8.62 12.52
C LYS A 47 -20.23 9.76 11.57
N ILE A 48 -21.11 10.64 12.04
CA ILE A 48 -21.66 11.75 11.26
C ILE A 48 -20.53 12.69 10.84
N GLY A 49 -20.51 13.05 9.56
CA GLY A 49 -19.57 14.03 9.02
C GLY A 49 -18.15 13.51 8.76
N LYS A 50 -17.76 12.28 9.15
CA LYS A 50 -16.42 11.74 8.85
C LYS A 50 -16.15 11.67 7.35
N SER A 51 -17.11 11.16 6.57
CA SER A 51 -17.00 11.14 5.11
C SER A 51 -16.93 12.54 4.51
N PHE A 52 -17.71 13.49 5.05
CA PHE A 52 -17.65 14.89 4.62
C PHE A 52 -16.29 15.52 4.92
N ILE A 53 -15.76 15.37 6.14
CA ILE A 53 -14.45 15.88 6.54
C ILE A 53 -13.34 15.25 5.69
N TYR A 54 -13.41 13.94 5.45
CA TYR A 54 -12.45 13.27 4.60
C TYR A 54 -12.47 13.82 3.16
N ASN A 55 -13.66 13.86 2.53
CA ASN A 55 -13.79 14.29 1.13
C ASN A 55 -13.56 15.79 0.92
N SER A 56 -13.97 16.63 1.89
CA SER A 56 -13.92 18.08 1.78
C SER A 56 -12.57 18.67 2.20
N ILE A 57 -11.90 18.04 3.17
CA ILE A 57 -10.68 18.56 3.82
C ILE A 57 -9.52 17.59 3.60
N CYS A 58 -9.57 16.40 4.22
CA CYS A 58 -8.40 15.52 4.34
C CYS A 58 -7.86 15.07 2.97
N LYS A 59 -8.75 14.81 2.00
CA LYS A 59 -8.38 14.36 0.66
C LYS A 59 -7.58 15.41 -0.13
N LYS A 60 -7.72 16.69 0.23
CA LYS A 60 -7.08 17.85 -0.41
C LYS A 60 -5.81 18.30 0.31
N ILE A 61 -5.53 17.77 1.50
CA ILE A 61 -4.30 18.06 2.20
C ILE A 61 -3.18 17.28 1.52
N GLU A 62 -2.18 18.00 1.04
CA GLU A 62 -0.90 17.43 0.66
C GLU A 62 -0.01 17.34 1.90
N SER A 63 0.65 16.20 2.06
CA SER A 63 1.56 15.95 3.19
C SER A 63 2.77 15.18 2.71
N GLU A 64 3.87 15.33 3.42
CA GLU A 64 5.07 14.52 3.21
C GLU A 64 4.81 13.06 3.61
N GLU A 65 5.68 12.18 3.13
CA GLU A 65 5.69 10.78 3.52
C GLU A 65 5.95 10.65 5.03
N LYS A 66 5.19 9.79 5.72
CA LYS A 66 5.23 9.73 7.18
C LYS A 66 5.02 8.32 7.68
N VAL A 67 5.78 7.96 8.71
CA VAL A 67 5.54 6.73 9.46
C VAL A 67 4.36 6.94 10.41
N ILE A 68 3.36 6.08 10.28
CA ILE A 68 2.23 5.99 11.21
C ILE A 68 2.25 4.65 11.93
N THR A 69 1.70 4.59 13.14
CA THR A 69 1.39 3.33 13.83
C THR A 69 -0.08 3.00 13.57
N THR A 70 -0.35 1.78 13.12
CA THR A 70 -1.71 1.29 12.85
C THR A 70 -2.44 0.96 14.15
N LYS A 71 -3.75 0.72 14.07
CA LYS A 71 -4.54 0.27 15.25
C LYS A 71 -4.07 -1.10 15.78
N ASP A 72 -3.43 -1.89 14.92
CA ASP A 72 -2.86 -3.19 15.24
C ASP A 72 -1.40 -3.11 15.71
N GLY A 73 -0.86 -1.90 15.93
CA GLY A 73 0.44 -1.68 16.57
C GLY A 73 1.67 -1.73 15.65
N PHE A 74 1.53 -2.16 14.40
CA PHE A 74 2.62 -2.13 13.42
C PHE A 74 2.77 -0.75 12.77
N LYS A 75 3.91 -0.50 12.14
CA LYS A 75 4.21 0.78 11.50
C LYS A 75 4.07 0.69 9.98
N LEU A 76 3.63 1.79 9.36
CA LEU A 76 3.61 1.96 7.91
C LEU A 76 4.17 3.34 7.55
N LEU A 77 5.12 3.37 6.63
CA LEU A 77 5.59 4.56 5.94
C LEU A 77 4.67 4.81 4.74
N LEU A 78 3.87 5.87 4.82
CA LEU A 78 2.85 6.17 3.82
C LEU A 78 3.07 7.53 3.18
N ASN A 79 2.89 7.59 1.87
CA ASN A 79 2.77 8.81 1.10
C ASN A 79 1.28 9.19 1.01
N PRO A 80 0.81 10.18 1.78
CA PRO A 80 -0.60 10.56 1.78
C PRO A 80 -1.04 11.25 0.48
N ASN A 81 -0.15 11.51 -0.47
CA ASN A 81 -0.51 12.01 -1.80
C ASN A 81 -0.86 10.89 -2.78
N ASP A 82 -0.43 9.65 -2.52
CA ASP A 82 -0.84 8.47 -3.28
C ASP A 82 -2.29 8.07 -2.90
N PRO A 83 -3.21 7.90 -3.87
CA PRO A 83 -4.62 7.62 -3.59
C PRO A 83 -4.87 6.39 -2.72
N CYS A 84 -4.09 5.32 -2.89
CA CYS A 84 -4.27 4.06 -2.18
C CYS A 84 -3.78 4.20 -0.73
N GLN A 85 -2.63 4.85 -0.55
CA GLN A 85 -2.03 5.08 0.76
C GLN A 85 -2.77 6.15 1.58
N LYS A 86 -3.36 7.14 0.91
CA LYS A 86 -4.08 8.26 1.53
C LYS A 86 -5.19 7.79 2.47
N TYR A 87 -5.96 6.77 2.08
CA TYR A 87 -7.02 6.25 2.95
C TYR A 87 -6.44 5.64 4.23
N ILE A 88 -5.41 4.81 4.08
CA ILE A 88 -4.71 4.14 5.20
C ILE A 88 -4.10 5.19 6.13
N PHE A 89 -3.49 6.24 5.57
CA PHE A 89 -2.93 7.33 6.35
C PHE A 89 -3.98 7.98 7.25
N TRP A 90 -5.13 8.37 6.69
CA TRP A 90 -6.16 9.10 7.42
C TRP A 90 -6.98 8.25 8.40
N TYR A 91 -7.30 7.01 8.03
CA TYR A 91 -8.13 6.12 8.85
C TYR A 91 -7.34 5.13 9.70
N SER A 92 -6.03 5.01 9.47
CA SER A 92 -5.15 4.04 10.13
C SER A 92 -5.62 2.58 9.99
N ARG A 93 -6.35 2.31 8.90
CA ARG A 93 -6.84 0.99 8.52
C ARG A 93 -6.94 0.89 7.01
N TYR A 94 -6.88 -0.33 6.50
CA TYR A 94 -7.13 -0.62 5.10
C TYR A 94 -8.62 -0.47 4.75
N ASN A 95 -8.92 -0.29 3.46
CA ASN A 95 -10.31 -0.19 2.99
C ASN A 95 -11.06 -1.51 3.24
N GLU A 96 -10.40 -2.62 2.94
CA GLU A 96 -10.84 -4.01 3.15
C GLU A 96 -10.56 -4.46 4.59
N ASN A 97 -11.13 -3.71 5.53
CA ASN A 97 -10.90 -3.99 6.95
C ASN A 97 -11.53 -5.32 7.39
N ASP A 98 -12.60 -5.78 6.72
CA ASP A 98 -13.31 -7.01 7.10
C ASP A 98 -12.50 -8.25 6.69
N GLU A 99 -11.86 -8.22 5.52
CA GLU A 99 -10.91 -9.24 5.06
C GLU A 99 -9.70 -9.34 5.98
N VAL A 100 -9.17 -8.18 6.41
CA VAL A 100 -8.08 -8.13 7.40
C VAL A 100 -8.52 -8.74 8.73
N GLN A 101 -9.71 -8.41 9.24
CA GLN A 101 -10.20 -9.00 10.50
C GLN A 101 -10.45 -10.51 10.35
N LEU A 102 -10.95 -10.96 9.20
CA LEU A 102 -11.14 -12.38 8.91
C LEU A 102 -9.79 -13.11 8.94
N ALA A 103 -8.78 -12.64 8.20
CA ALA A 103 -7.45 -13.24 8.21
C ALA A 103 -6.86 -13.30 9.63
N LYS A 104 -7.01 -12.22 10.41
CA LYS A 104 -6.58 -12.20 11.82
C LYS A 104 -7.33 -13.19 12.72
N SER A 105 -8.60 -13.47 12.43
CA SER A 105 -9.41 -14.41 13.21
C SER A 105 -9.05 -15.87 12.92
N LEU A 106 -8.48 -16.14 11.74
CA LEU A 106 -8.10 -17.47 11.28
C LEU A 106 -6.65 -17.83 11.58
N LEU A 107 -5.79 -16.81 11.74
CA LEU A 107 -4.39 -16.99 12.11
C LEU A 107 -4.19 -17.15 13.62
N ASN A 108 -3.33 -18.09 13.98
CA ASN A 108 -2.81 -18.31 15.33
C ASN A 108 -1.33 -17.93 15.42
N GLU A 109 -0.82 -17.90 16.65
CA GLU A 109 0.63 -17.79 16.87
C GLU A 109 1.35 -18.97 16.22
N ASN A 110 2.51 -18.68 15.64
CA ASN A 110 3.37 -19.62 14.93
C ASN A 110 2.85 -20.16 13.59
N ASP A 111 1.72 -19.66 13.10
CA ASP A 111 1.21 -20.03 11.79
C ASP A 111 2.10 -19.54 10.64
N CYS A 112 2.00 -20.25 9.52
CA CYS A 112 2.55 -19.85 8.23
C CYS A 112 1.46 -19.17 7.39
N PHE A 113 1.70 -17.94 6.94
CA PHE A 113 0.81 -17.15 6.09
C PHE A 113 1.48 -16.82 4.75
N ILE A 114 0.73 -16.91 3.67
CA ILE A 114 1.17 -16.49 2.34
C ILE A 114 0.29 -15.33 1.85
N ASP A 115 0.93 -14.24 1.43
CA ASP A 115 0.31 -13.06 0.84
C ASP A 115 0.67 -12.96 -0.64
N VAL A 116 -0.28 -13.30 -1.51
CA VAL A 116 -0.13 -13.12 -2.96
C VAL A 116 -0.74 -11.77 -3.36
N GLY A 117 0.09 -10.93 -3.99
CA GLY A 117 -0.25 -9.53 -4.25
C GLY A 117 -0.12 -8.69 -3.00
N ALA A 118 1.06 -8.73 -2.36
CA ALA A 118 1.30 -8.08 -1.08
C ALA A 118 1.21 -6.54 -1.14
N HIS A 119 1.30 -5.94 -2.32
CA HIS A 119 1.19 -4.51 -2.57
C HIS A 119 2.16 -3.70 -1.70
N ILE A 120 1.69 -2.81 -0.84
CA ILE A 120 2.53 -2.06 0.11
C ILE A 120 2.74 -2.79 1.46
N GLY A 121 2.21 -4.00 1.62
CA GLY A 121 2.46 -4.86 2.79
C GLY A 121 1.48 -4.71 3.95
N TYR A 122 0.28 -4.16 3.74
CA TYR A 122 -0.69 -4.00 4.83
C TYR A 122 -1.09 -5.37 5.43
N PHE A 123 -1.49 -6.32 4.60
CA PHE A 123 -1.84 -7.69 5.03
C PHE A 123 -0.62 -8.42 5.58
N SER A 124 0.51 -8.36 4.87
CA SER A 124 1.75 -9.02 5.28
C SER A 124 2.22 -8.60 6.67
N LEU A 125 2.22 -7.29 6.96
CA LEU A 125 2.62 -6.76 8.28
C LEU A 125 1.60 -7.06 9.36
N THR A 126 0.31 -7.09 9.01
CA THR A 126 -0.74 -7.51 9.94
C THR A 126 -0.58 -8.97 10.33
N ALA A 127 -0.35 -9.85 9.34
CA ALA A 127 -0.10 -11.27 9.56
C ALA A 127 1.20 -11.48 10.36
N ALA A 128 2.29 -10.78 10.01
CA ALA A 128 3.58 -10.89 10.71
C ALA A 128 3.45 -10.48 12.17
N HIS A 129 2.66 -9.44 12.47
CA HIS A 129 2.33 -9.08 13.85
C HIS A 129 1.55 -10.18 14.55
N LYS A 130 0.53 -10.74 13.88
CA LYS A 130 -0.42 -11.70 14.44
C LYS A 130 0.19 -13.08 14.73
N VAL A 131 1.01 -13.61 13.83
CA VAL A 131 1.61 -14.95 13.99
C VAL A 131 2.81 -14.94 14.93
N GLY A 132 3.36 -13.77 15.26
CA GLY A 132 4.47 -13.62 16.19
C GLY A 132 5.79 -14.24 15.70
N TYR A 133 6.81 -14.23 16.56
CA TYR A 133 8.20 -14.55 16.20
C TYR A 133 8.43 -15.99 15.72
N GLY A 134 7.61 -16.96 16.15
CA GLY A 134 7.73 -18.34 15.69
C GLY A 134 6.93 -18.62 14.40
N GLY A 135 6.10 -17.68 13.95
CA GLY A 135 5.36 -17.80 12.69
C GLY A 135 6.20 -17.38 11.50
N LYS A 136 5.62 -17.52 10.30
CA LYS A 136 6.26 -17.12 9.03
C LYS A 136 5.26 -16.48 8.09
N VAL A 137 5.70 -15.42 7.42
CA VAL A 137 4.94 -14.70 6.39
C VAL A 137 5.78 -14.69 5.11
N PHE A 138 5.22 -15.16 4.00
CA PHE A 138 5.82 -15.06 2.68
C PHE A 138 4.98 -14.13 1.81
N SER A 139 5.58 -13.04 1.33
CA SER A 139 4.88 -11.96 0.62
C SER A 139 5.37 -11.86 -0.81
N PHE A 140 4.46 -12.02 -1.76
CA PHE A 140 4.75 -11.97 -3.19
C PHE A 140 4.20 -10.68 -3.80
N GLU A 141 5.10 -9.86 -4.36
CA GLU A 141 4.74 -8.63 -5.05
C GLU A 141 5.64 -8.44 -6.30
N PRO A 142 5.12 -8.71 -7.51
CA PRO A 142 5.90 -8.61 -8.73
C PRO A 142 6.16 -7.16 -9.19
N ASN A 143 5.30 -6.21 -8.84
CA ASN A 143 5.43 -4.82 -9.29
C ASN A 143 6.62 -4.15 -8.60
N PRO A 144 7.65 -3.69 -9.36
CA PRO A 144 8.84 -3.09 -8.78
C PRO A 144 8.58 -1.83 -7.94
N TYR A 145 7.50 -1.10 -8.20
CA TYR A 145 7.17 0.11 -7.46
C TYR A 145 6.59 -0.23 -6.08
N THR A 146 5.54 -1.05 -6.02
CA THR A 146 4.92 -1.45 -4.75
C THR A 146 5.83 -2.37 -3.95
N TYR A 147 6.63 -3.23 -4.59
CA TYR A 147 7.65 -4.03 -3.92
C TYR A 147 8.63 -3.16 -3.11
N LYS A 148 9.11 -2.03 -3.69
CA LYS A 148 9.97 -1.10 -2.94
C LYS A 148 9.25 -0.45 -1.75
N LEU A 149 7.96 -0.18 -1.86
CA LEU A 149 7.16 0.34 -0.75
C LEU A 149 6.99 -0.72 0.34
N LEU A 150 6.70 -1.97 -0.04
CA LEU A 150 6.66 -3.13 0.84
C LEU A 150 7.98 -3.32 1.60
N GLU A 151 9.12 -3.29 0.92
CA GLU A 151 10.44 -3.37 1.56
C GLU A 151 10.63 -2.27 2.61
N ARG A 152 10.33 -1.01 2.27
CA ARG A 152 10.45 0.11 3.21
C ARG A 152 9.49 -0.05 4.40
N ASN A 153 8.27 -0.53 4.15
CA ASN A 153 7.29 -0.79 5.20
C ASN A 153 7.72 -1.93 6.13
N VAL A 154 8.36 -2.97 5.61
CA VAL A 154 8.95 -4.03 6.43
C VAL A 154 10.13 -3.51 7.24
N GLN A 155 11.01 -2.71 6.64
CA GLN A 155 12.20 -2.15 7.31
C GLN A 155 11.88 -1.22 8.47
N VAL A 156 10.76 -0.48 8.44
CA VAL A 156 10.36 0.38 9.58
C VAL A 156 9.80 -0.42 10.76
N ASN A 157 9.62 -1.74 10.59
CA ASN A 157 9.25 -2.69 11.63
C ASN A 157 10.45 -3.57 11.99
N SER A 158 10.46 -4.14 13.20
CA SER A 158 11.52 -5.04 13.67
C SER A 158 11.12 -6.51 13.53
N TYR A 159 10.45 -6.85 12.43
CA TYR A 159 9.98 -8.21 12.15
C TYR A 159 11.07 -9.05 11.49
N ASN A 160 11.25 -10.28 11.98
CA ASN A 160 12.19 -11.27 11.45
C ASN A 160 11.47 -12.50 10.87
N ASN A 161 10.13 -12.45 10.84
CA ASN A 161 9.24 -13.53 10.45
C ASN A 161 8.56 -13.26 9.10
N ILE A 162 9.05 -12.29 8.32
CA ILE A 162 8.52 -11.95 6.99
C ILE A 162 9.62 -12.06 5.93
N GLU A 163 9.34 -12.80 4.85
CA GLU A 163 10.20 -12.95 3.67
C GLU A 163 9.48 -12.34 2.46
N LEU A 164 10.23 -11.55 1.68
CA LEU A 164 9.71 -10.79 0.54
C LEU A 164 10.20 -11.41 -0.76
N HIS A 165 9.27 -11.60 -1.69
CA HIS A 165 9.50 -12.19 -3.00
C HIS A 165 9.05 -11.24 -4.10
N LYS A 166 10.02 -10.74 -4.87
CA LYS A 166 9.75 -9.92 -6.06
C LYS A 166 9.41 -10.80 -7.27
N GLU A 167 8.39 -11.63 -7.12
CA GLU A 167 7.99 -12.65 -8.08
C GLU A 167 6.46 -12.70 -8.16
N ALA A 168 5.94 -13.04 -9.34
CA ALA A 168 4.52 -13.32 -9.52
C ALA A 168 4.24 -14.78 -9.16
N VAL A 169 3.14 -15.02 -8.47
CA VAL A 169 2.62 -16.38 -8.29
C VAL A 169 1.66 -16.68 -9.44
N ALA A 170 1.83 -17.84 -10.09
CA ALA A 170 1.08 -18.22 -11.28
C ALA A 170 0.96 -19.74 -11.39
N ASP A 171 0.48 -20.21 -12.54
CA ASP A 171 0.25 -21.62 -12.88
C ASP A 171 1.54 -22.40 -13.23
N SER A 172 2.66 -21.69 -13.40
CA SER A 172 3.94 -22.24 -13.88
C SER A 172 5.13 -21.39 -13.43
N GLN A 173 6.28 -22.04 -13.20
CA GLN A 173 7.55 -21.36 -12.96
C GLN A 173 8.11 -20.75 -14.27
N GLY A 174 8.91 -19.70 -14.16
CA GLY A 174 9.61 -19.11 -15.30
C GLY A 174 9.69 -17.59 -15.24
N ALA A 175 9.51 -16.93 -16.39
CA ALA A 175 9.42 -15.48 -16.49
C ALA A 175 8.13 -15.07 -17.23
N THR A 176 7.67 -13.86 -17.00
CA THR A 176 6.53 -13.27 -17.70
C THR A 176 6.64 -11.75 -17.73
N PHE A 177 5.82 -11.11 -18.56
CA PHE A 177 5.69 -9.66 -18.56
C PHE A 177 4.55 -9.24 -17.63
N PHE A 178 4.87 -8.29 -16.75
CA PHE A 178 3.94 -7.66 -15.84
C PHE A 178 3.72 -6.22 -16.29
N TYR A 179 2.46 -5.83 -16.46
CA TYR A 179 2.05 -4.53 -16.98
C TYR A 179 1.44 -3.69 -15.87
N PHE A 180 1.88 -2.44 -15.73
CA PHE A 180 1.43 -1.57 -14.64
C PHE A 180 1.51 -0.09 -15.04
N LYS A 181 1.05 0.76 -14.13
CA LYS A 181 1.19 2.21 -14.24
C LYS A 181 2.36 2.69 -13.39
N GLU A 182 3.28 3.41 -14.01
CA GLU A 182 4.47 3.92 -13.32
C GLU A 182 4.14 4.90 -12.18
N ALA A 183 4.98 4.87 -11.15
CA ALA A 183 5.01 5.84 -10.03
C ALA A 183 3.73 5.98 -9.18
N THR A 184 2.81 5.01 -9.26
CA THR A 184 1.59 4.98 -8.44
C THR A 184 1.38 3.60 -7.85
N ALA A 185 0.89 3.51 -6.62
CA ALA A 185 0.46 2.25 -6.02
C ALA A 185 -0.98 1.89 -6.46
N ASP A 186 -1.37 2.26 -7.69
CA ASP A 186 -2.73 2.16 -8.21
C ASP A 186 -3.17 0.69 -8.38
N TYR A 187 -4.46 0.44 -8.19
CA TYR A 187 -5.08 -0.86 -8.41
C TYR A 187 -5.34 -1.04 -9.90
N GLY A 188 -4.70 -2.02 -10.52
CA GLY A 188 -4.78 -2.24 -11.97
C GLY A 188 -3.46 -2.68 -12.60
N ALA A 189 -2.52 -3.17 -11.82
CA ALA A 189 -1.38 -3.89 -12.35
C ALA A 189 -1.82 -5.31 -12.77
N SER A 190 -1.25 -5.89 -13.83
CA SER A 190 -1.75 -7.16 -14.34
C SER A 190 -0.74 -7.89 -15.22
N LEU A 191 -0.86 -9.21 -15.30
CA LEU A 191 -0.19 -10.04 -16.31
C LEU A 191 -0.75 -9.83 -17.73
N HIS A 192 -1.93 -9.23 -17.85
CA HIS A 192 -2.55 -8.93 -19.13
C HIS A 192 -2.47 -7.44 -19.45
N ARG A 193 -1.97 -7.10 -20.64
CA ARG A 193 -1.88 -5.71 -21.09
C ARG A 193 -3.28 -5.11 -21.29
N THR A 194 -3.46 -3.88 -20.82
CA THR A 194 -4.62 -3.03 -21.14
C THR A 194 -4.15 -1.64 -21.56
N ASP A 195 -5.04 -0.85 -22.17
CA ASP A 195 -4.75 0.54 -22.58
C ASP A 195 -4.40 1.47 -21.41
N LYS A 196 -4.68 1.05 -20.18
CA LYS A 196 -4.38 1.81 -18.95
C LYS A 196 -2.93 1.65 -18.48
N HIS A 197 -2.18 0.68 -19.02
CA HIS A 197 -0.81 0.39 -18.61
C HIS A 197 0.18 1.16 -19.50
N ASN A 198 1.10 1.90 -18.89
CA ASN A 198 2.15 2.63 -19.60
C ASN A 198 3.55 2.01 -19.39
N SER A 199 3.67 1.00 -18.54
CA SER A 199 4.94 0.33 -18.23
C SER A 199 4.81 -1.19 -18.28
N VAL A 200 5.92 -1.86 -18.62
CA VAL A 200 6.05 -3.32 -18.64
C VAL A 200 7.37 -3.71 -17.99
N HIS A 201 7.37 -4.77 -17.20
CA HIS A 201 8.57 -5.32 -16.59
C HIS A 201 8.55 -6.84 -16.70
N GLU A 202 9.68 -7.44 -17.05
CA GLU A 202 9.83 -8.88 -16.93
C GLU A 202 9.98 -9.25 -15.46
N VAL A 203 9.15 -10.17 -14.98
CA VAL A 203 9.16 -10.67 -13.61
C VAL A 203 9.32 -12.17 -13.62
N LYS A 204 10.01 -12.69 -12.60
CA LYS A 204 10.01 -14.13 -12.35
C LYS A 204 8.62 -14.58 -11.92
N LYS A 205 8.27 -15.80 -12.29
CA LYS A 205 7.08 -16.50 -11.87
C LYS A 205 7.46 -17.74 -11.06
N THR A 206 6.66 -18.01 -10.03
CA THR A 206 6.68 -19.27 -9.28
C THR A 206 5.27 -19.83 -9.12
N THR A 207 5.15 -21.05 -8.62
CA THR A 207 3.87 -21.67 -8.21
C THR A 207 3.86 -21.84 -6.70
N LEU A 208 2.67 -21.79 -6.07
CA LEU A 208 2.58 -22.05 -4.63
C LEU A 208 3.00 -23.49 -4.30
N ASP A 209 2.64 -24.46 -5.14
CA ASP A 209 3.01 -25.86 -4.95
C ASP A 209 4.54 -26.04 -4.91
N SER A 210 5.27 -25.48 -5.89
CA SER A 210 6.74 -25.60 -5.93
C SER A 210 7.38 -24.86 -4.76
N PHE A 211 6.93 -23.63 -4.50
CA PHE A 211 7.45 -22.81 -3.42
C PHE A 211 7.28 -23.50 -2.05
N CYS A 212 6.10 -24.09 -1.82
CA CYS A 212 5.82 -24.77 -0.56
C CYS A 212 6.58 -26.08 -0.42
N ALA A 213 6.68 -26.87 -1.49
CA ALA A 213 7.42 -28.13 -1.51
C ALA A 213 8.92 -27.93 -1.27
N GLU A 214 9.55 -26.97 -1.95
CA GLU A 214 10.98 -26.66 -1.83
C GLU A 214 11.37 -26.24 -0.40
N ARG A 215 10.44 -25.60 0.32
CA ARG A 215 10.68 -25.08 1.67
C ARG A 215 10.08 -25.96 2.77
N ASN A 216 9.41 -27.04 2.41
CA ASN A 216 8.68 -27.91 3.33
C ASN A 216 7.73 -27.11 4.25
N ILE A 217 6.96 -26.18 3.67
CA ILE A 217 6.00 -25.35 4.40
C ILE A 217 4.56 -25.78 4.10
N SER A 218 3.69 -25.63 5.09
CA SER A 218 2.25 -25.82 4.97
C SER A 218 1.56 -24.56 5.50
N PRO A 219 1.05 -23.68 4.63
CA PRO A 219 0.42 -22.44 5.07
C PRO A 219 -0.93 -22.73 5.74
N ALA A 220 -1.18 -22.10 6.89
CA ALA A 220 -2.47 -22.12 7.55
C ALA A 220 -3.50 -21.26 6.81
N PHE A 221 -3.03 -20.19 6.14
CA PHE A 221 -3.87 -19.29 5.38
C PHE A 221 -3.09 -18.69 4.19
N ILE A 222 -3.76 -18.61 3.04
CA ILE A 222 -3.24 -17.99 1.81
C ILE A 222 -4.21 -16.89 1.41
N LYS A 223 -3.73 -15.65 1.34
CA LYS A 223 -4.46 -14.54 0.74
C LYS A 223 -4.06 -14.43 -0.74
N ILE A 224 -5.06 -14.36 -1.62
CA ILE A 224 -4.87 -14.21 -3.06
C ILE A 224 -5.59 -12.94 -3.50
N ASP A 225 -4.80 -11.98 -3.99
CA ASP A 225 -5.28 -10.77 -4.68
C ASP A 225 -4.25 -10.40 -5.73
N ALA A 226 -4.20 -11.20 -6.80
CA ALA A 226 -3.15 -11.10 -7.81
C ALA A 226 -3.56 -10.23 -9.01
N GLU A 227 -4.55 -9.36 -8.82
CA GLU A 227 -5.18 -8.48 -9.82
C GLU A 227 -5.29 -9.12 -11.21
N ARG A 228 -6.32 -9.97 -11.38
CA ARG A 228 -6.66 -10.68 -12.63
C ARG A 228 -5.76 -11.87 -12.98
N ALA A 229 -4.95 -12.34 -12.02
CA ALA A 229 -4.17 -13.58 -12.14
C ALA A 229 -4.58 -14.64 -11.09
N ASP A 230 -5.72 -14.44 -10.42
CA ASP A 230 -6.18 -15.27 -9.30
C ASP A 230 -6.41 -16.73 -9.73
N ASN A 231 -6.91 -16.92 -10.96
CA ASN A 231 -7.08 -18.26 -11.53
C ASN A 231 -5.74 -18.97 -11.71
N GLU A 232 -4.72 -18.27 -12.22
CA GLU A 232 -3.37 -18.80 -12.42
C GLU A 232 -2.73 -19.17 -11.09
N VAL A 233 -2.91 -18.33 -10.05
CA VAL A 233 -2.46 -18.64 -8.68
C VAL A 233 -3.13 -19.93 -8.18
N ILE A 234 -4.45 -20.06 -8.32
CA ILE A 234 -5.19 -21.27 -7.91
C ILE A 234 -4.71 -22.50 -8.67
N LEU A 235 -4.46 -22.37 -9.98
CA LEU A 235 -3.93 -23.46 -10.82
C LEU A 235 -2.53 -23.89 -10.37
N GLY A 236 -1.70 -22.96 -9.92
CA GLY A 236 -0.37 -23.21 -9.36
C GLY A 236 -0.35 -23.67 -7.89
N ALA A 237 -1.53 -23.81 -7.27
CA ALA A 237 -1.71 -24.25 -5.89
C ALA A 237 -2.54 -25.54 -5.77
N LYS A 238 -2.75 -26.26 -6.89
CA LYS A 238 -3.64 -27.43 -6.93
C LYS A 238 -3.22 -28.51 -5.94
N GLY A 239 -1.92 -28.78 -5.81
CA GLY A 239 -1.39 -29.75 -4.86
C GLY A 239 -1.72 -29.35 -3.42
N LEU A 240 -1.48 -28.10 -3.05
CA LEU A 240 -1.80 -27.55 -1.74
C LEU A 240 -3.29 -27.57 -1.43
N LEU A 241 -4.13 -27.16 -2.39
CA LEU A 241 -5.58 -27.06 -2.20
C LEU A 241 -6.29 -28.43 -2.21
N SER A 242 -5.69 -29.44 -2.86
CA SER A 242 -6.21 -30.81 -2.87
C SER A 242 -5.71 -31.66 -1.70
N ALA A 243 -4.67 -31.22 -1.00
CA ALA A 243 -4.22 -31.87 0.22
C ALA A 243 -5.33 -31.80 1.27
N LYS A 244 -5.59 -32.92 1.97
CA LYS A 244 -6.54 -32.93 3.10
C LYS A 244 -6.00 -32.00 4.19
N SER A 245 -6.57 -30.81 4.32
CA SER A 245 -6.35 -29.98 5.49
C SER A 245 -7.17 -30.52 6.66
N THR A 246 -6.58 -30.52 7.86
CA THR A 246 -7.39 -30.58 9.07
C THR A 246 -7.93 -29.17 9.27
N PRO A 247 -9.26 -28.95 9.33
CA PRO A 247 -9.79 -27.63 9.62
C PRO A 247 -9.21 -27.13 10.95
N PRO A 248 -8.95 -25.82 11.10
CA PRO A 248 -8.61 -25.30 12.41
C PRO A 248 -9.76 -25.63 13.38
N PRO A 249 -9.47 -25.88 14.67
CA PRO A 249 -10.42 -26.45 15.63
C PRO A 249 -11.65 -25.58 15.96
N HIS A 250 -11.83 -24.45 15.26
CA HIS A 250 -12.83 -23.43 15.53
C HIS A 250 -13.81 -23.19 14.37
N PHE A 251 -13.90 -24.12 13.41
CA PHE A 251 -15.00 -24.21 12.44
C PHE A 251 -15.99 -25.32 12.80
#